data_AF-A0A6B3USZ5-F1
#
_entry.id   AF-A0A6B3USZ5-F1
#
_cell.length_a   1.000
_cell.length_b   1.000
_cell.length_c   1.000
_cell.angle_alpha   90.00
_cell.angle_beta   90.00
_cell.angle_gamma   90.00
#
_symmetry.space_group_name_H-M   'P 1'
#
loop_
_entity.id
_entity.type
_entity.pdbx_description
1 polymer ?
#
loop_
_entity_poly.entity_id
_entity_poly.type
_entity_poly.pdbx_seq_one_letter_code
_entity_poly.pdbx_strand_id
1 'polypeptide(L)'
;PLGDLGRLRRIERVSGRRGPRPGALLGVLALPLIGGAVFLALFAAANPIIAEVLGRVRLPSPDLLRWTFWAAAAVAVWATLRPRSKRTLLPLPGGGAPGPLPGVTVASVALSLALFNALFAVQNGLDLAFLWSGAGLPQGVTLAEYAHRGAYPLIATALLAGLFVLVALRPGSDTAANPLCRRLVVLWVVQNMFLVASSILRTLDYVEAYSLTRLRLAALVWMVLVAVGLGLICWRLLRGKSGAWLINANALTAALALASVTVVDLGAVAAQWNVRNAREAGGRGTQLDLCYLNQLDGAALTALAQLEARSGEPGFKARVTAVRGAVQRRVEARQADWREWTWRDARRLAAARALV
;
A
#
# COMPACT_ATOMS: atom_id res chain seq x y z
N PRO A 1 -28.15 -37.97 12.84
CA PRO A 1 -28.10 -36.64 13.50
C PRO A 1 -28.55 -36.63 14.96
N LEU A 2 -29.75 -37.15 15.30
CA LEU A 2 -30.28 -37.12 16.68
C LEU A 2 -29.68 -38.20 17.61
N GLY A 3 -29.33 -39.38 17.07
CA GLY A 3 -28.71 -40.47 17.84
C GLY A 3 -27.27 -40.20 18.29
N ASP A 4 -26.53 -39.35 17.57
CA ASP A 4 -25.15 -38.97 17.93
C ASP A 4 -25.10 -37.96 19.08
N LEU A 5 -26.12 -37.11 19.22
CA LEU A 5 -26.28 -36.21 20.38
C LEU A 5 -26.48 -37.01 21.68
N GLY A 6 -27.17 -38.16 21.59
CA GLY A 6 -27.36 -39.08 22.71
C GLY A 6 -26.07 -39.80 23.13
N ARG A 7 -25.25 -40.25 22.16
CA ARG A 7 -23.95 -40.89 22.45
C ARG A 7 -22.91 -39.88 22.95
N LEU A 8 -22.90 -38.66 22.43
CA LEU A 8 -22.05 -37.56 22.93
C LEU A 8 -22.37 -37.21 24.39
N ARG A 9 -23.66 -37.10 24.76
CA ARG A 9 -24.08 -36.85 26.16
C ARG A 9 -23.71 -37.98 27.12
N ARG A 10 -23.69 -39.23 26.66
CA ARG A 10 -23.31 -40.39 27.50
C ARG A 10 -21.79 -40.48 27.69
N ILE A 11 -21.01 -40.03 26.70
CA ILE A 11 -19.53 -39.96 26.77
C ILE A 11 -19.06 -38.74 27.58
N GLU A 12 -19.78 -37.60 27.52
CA GLU A 12 -19.50 -36.40 28.33
C GLU A 12 -19.66 -36.63 29.84
N ARG A 13 -20.52 -37.56 30.27
CA ARG A 13 -20.69 -37.89 31.70
C ARG A 13 -19.60 -38.81 32.24
N VAL A 14 -18.93 -39.60 31.38
CA VAL A 14 -17.95 -40.61 31.80
C VAL A 14 -16.51 -40.12 31.67
N SER A 15 -16.25 -39.16 30.79
CA SER A 15 -14.93 -38.54 30.64
C SER A 15 -15.11 -37.03 30.76
N GLY A 16 -14.58 -36.42 31.84
CA GLY A 16 -14.56 -34.98 32.09
C GLY A 16 -13.71 -34.17 31.09
N ARG A 17 -13.88 -34.41 29.79
CA ARG A 17 -13.20 -33.74 28.68
C ARG A 17 -14.24 -33.06 27.80
N ARG A 18 -14.28 -31.73 27.90
CA ARG A 18 -15.07 -30.85 27.03
C ARG A 18 -14.64 -31.07 25.57
N GLY A 19 -15.55 -31.57 24.74
CA GLY A 19 -15.39 -31.59 23.29
C GLY A 19 -15.31 -30.16 22.71
N PRO A 20 -14.84 -29.98 21.47
CA PRO A 20 -14.69 -28.67 20.87
C PRO A 20 -16.05 -27.99 20.71
N ARG A 21 -16.22 -26.84 21.39
CA ARG A 21 -17.44 -26.03 21.34
C ARG A 21 -17.57 -25.41 19.94
N PRO A 22 -18.76 -25.33 19.32
CA PRO A 22 -18.96 -24.67 18.02
C PRO A 22 -18.45 -23.22 17.99
N GLY A 23 -18.46 -22.51 19.13
CA GLY A 23 -17.85 -21.19 19.27
C GLY A 23 -16.33 -21.15 19.07
N ALA A 24 -15.62 -22.26 19.30
CA ALA A 24 -14.18 -22.33 19.05
C ALA A 24 -13.86 -22.30 17.55
N LEU A 25 -14.72 -22.88 16.71
CA LEU A 25 -14.49 -23.02 15.28
C LEU A 25 -14.94 -21.77 14.49
N LEU A 26 -16.00 -21.09 14.97
CA LEU A 26 -16.29 -19.70 14.60
C LEU A 26 -15.11 -18.78 14.88
N GLY A 27 -14.44 -18.94 16.03
CA GLY A 27 -13.21 -18.21 16.34
C GLY A 27 -12.08 -18.45 15.34
N VAL A 28 -11.92 -19.69 14.83
CA VAL A 28 -10.87 -20.03 13.86
C VAL A 28 -11.13 -19.43 12.48
N LEU A 29 -12.38 -19.37 12.03
CA LEU A 29 -12.73 -18.91 10.68
C LEU A 29 -13.05 -17.41 10.58
N ALA A 30 -13.37 -16.75 11.69
CA ALA A 30 -13.70 -15.32 11.69
C ALA A 30 -12.55 -14.46 11.13
N LEU A 31 -11.32 -14.68 11.60
CA LEU A 31 -10.14 -13.92 11.18
C LEU A 31 -9.84 -14.02 9.67
N PRO A 32 -9.72 -15.22 9.06
CA PRO A 32 -9.49 -15.33 7.62
C PRO A 32 -10.64 -14.80 6.79
N LEU A 33 -11.91 -15.04 7.18
CA LEU A 33 -13.05 -14.59 6.40
C LEU A 33 -13.22 -13.06 6.43
N ILE A 34 -13.17 -12.45 7.62
CA ILE A 34 -13.29 -10.99 7.76
C ILE A 34 -12.09 -10.30 7.12
N GLY A 35 -10.86 -10.73 7.45
CA GLY A 35 -9.66 -10.14 6.87
C GLY A 35 -9.59 -10.33 5.35
N GLY A 36 -9.99 -11.49 4.86
CA GLY A 36 -10.03 -11.82 3.44
C GLY A 36 -11.05 -10.95 2.69
N ALA A 37 -12.24 -10.76 3.26
CA ALA A 37 -13.25 -9.86 2.71
C ALA A 37 -12.77 -8.40 2.65
N VAL A 38 -12.07 -7.92 3.70
CA VAL A 38 -11.48 -6.57 3.72
C VAL A 38 -10.43 -6.42 2.62
N PHE A 39 -9.49 -7.37 2.50
CA PHE A 39 -8.48 -7.30 1.43
C PHE A 39 -9.09 -7.40 0.03
N LEU A 40 -10.08 -8.26 -0.15
CA LEU A 40 -10.78 -8.40 -1.43
C LEU A 40 -11.51 -7.10 -1.80
N ALA A 41 -12.17 -6.44 -0.85
CA ALA A 41 -12.82 -5.15 -1.07
C ALA A 41 -11.80 -4.04 -1.42
N LEU A 42 -10.67 -4.00 -0.72
CA LEU A 42 -9.59 -3.05 -1.03
C LEU A 42 -9.01 -3.29 -2.43
N PHE A 43 -8.79 -4.55 -2.83
CA PHE A 43 -8.33 -4.89 -4.17
C PHE A 43 -9.36 -4.61 -5.25
N ALA A 44 -10.65 -4.82 -4.98
CA ALA A 44 -11.73 -4.43 -5.89
C ALA A 44 -11.76 -2.91 -6.10
N ALA A 45 -11.56 -2.13 -5.04
CA ALA A 45 -11.48 -0.69 -5.14
C ALA A 45 -10.25 -0.23 -5.96
N ALA A 46 -9.13 -0.94 -5.85
CA ALA A 46 -7.88 -0.61 -6.53
C ALA A 46 -7.76 -1.13 -7.97
N ASN A 47 -8.44 -2.23 -8.30
CA ASN A 47 -8.25 -2.95 -9.57
C ASN A 47 -9.61 -3.14 -10.29
N PRO A 48 -9.82 -2.48 -11.43
CA PRO A 48 -11.09 -2.57 -12.16
C PRO A 48 -11.41 -3.98 -12.64
N ILE A 49 -10.40 -4.80 -12.94
CA ILE A 49 -10.60 -6.20 -13.35
C ILE A 49 -11.21 -7.00 -12.20
N ILE A 50 -10.70 -6.81 -10.97
CA ILE A 50 -11.26 -7.46 -9.77
C ILE A 50 -12.66 -6.93 -9.49
N ALA A 51 -12.88 -5.61 -9.62
CA ALA A 51 -14.20 -5.00 -9.46
C ALA A 51 -15.23 -5.59 -10.44
N GLU A 52 -14.86 -5.74 -11.71
CA GLU A 52 -15.73 -6.28 -12.74
C GLU A 52 -16.04 -7.75 -12.49
N VAL A 53 -15.04 -8.56 -12.16
CA VAL A 53 -15.23 -9.97 -11.81
C VAL A 53 -16.17 -10.12 -10.62
N LEU A 54 -16.00 -9.30 -9.56
CA LEU A 54 -16.90 -9.30 -8.42
C LEU A 54 -18.30 -8.78 -8.77
N GLY A 55 -18.43 -7.78 -9.64
CA GLY A 55 -19.71 -7.28 -10.12
C GLY A 55 -20.50 -8.31 -10.93
N ARG A 56 -19.81 -9.26 -11.59
CA ARG A 56 -20.45 -10.40 -12.26
C ARG A 56 -20.93 -11.47 -11.28
N VAL A 57 -20.43 -11.49 -10.05
CA VAL A 57 -20.92 -12.38 -8.99
C VAL A 57 -22.28 -11.87 -8.53
N ARG A 58 -23.33 -12.41 -9.13
CA ARG A 58 -24.69 -12.21 -8.63
C ARG A 58 -24.86 -13.02 -7.36
N LEU A 59 -25.07 -12.33 -6.24
CA LEU A 59 -25.54 -12.99 -5.03
C LEU A 59 -26.88 -13.67 -5.36
N PRO A 60 -27.06 -14.96 -5.03
CA PRO A 60 -28.33 -15.62 -5.25
C PRO A 60 -29.43 -14.86 -4.53
N SER A 61 -30.59 -14.73 -5.17
CA SER A 61 -31.79 -14.23 -4.51
C SER A 61 -32.04 -15.02 -3.22
N PRO A 62 -32.51 -14.37 -2.13
CA PRO A 62 -32.72 -15.04 -0.86
C PRO A 62 -33.87 -16.04 -0.98
N ASP A 63 -33.52 -17.27 -1.34
CA ASP A 63 -34.45 -18.37 -1.55
C ASP A 63 -34.17 -19.44 -0.50
N LEU A 64 -35.18 -19.79 0.30
CA LEU A 64 -35.03 -20.61 1.52
C LEU A 64 -34.39 -21.97 1.22
N LEU A 65 -34.70 -22.56 0.08
CA LEU A 65 -34.17 -23.83 -0.39
C LEU A 65 -32.68 -23.77 -0.78
N ARG A 66 -32.21 -22.62 -1.28
CA ARG A 66 -30.79 -22.42 -1.62
C ARG A 66 -29.95 -22.18 -0.38
N TRP A 67 -30.47 -21.43 0.60
CA TRP A 67 -29.81 -21.25 1.88
C TRP A 67 -29.65 -22.57 2.63
N THR A 68 -30.66 -23.44 2.63
CA THR A 68 -30.57 -24.78 3.23
C THR A 68 -29.61 -25.68 2.46
N PHE A 69 -29.56 -25.61 1.12
CA PHE A 69 -28.57 -26.32 0.30
C PHE A 69 -27.14 -25.89 0.61
N TRP A 70 -26.85 -24.59 0.63
CA TRP A 70 -25.51 -24.08 0.94
C TRP A 70 -25.11 -24.36 2.40
N ALA A 71 -26.05 -24.32 3.34
CA ALA A 71 -25.81 -24.76 4.71
C ALA A 71 -25.47 -26.25 4.78
N ALA A 72 -26.18 -27.11 4.05
CA ALA A 72 -25.89 -28.54 3.97
C ALA A 72 -24.54 -28.82 3.30
N ALA A 73 -24.20 -28.10 2.23
CA ALA A 73 -22.90 -28.19 1.56
C ALA A 73 -21.75 -27.73 2.47
N ALA A 74 -21.94 -26.62 3.20
CA ALA A 74 -20.96 -26.16 4.19
C ALA A 74 -20.75 -27.18 5.31
N VAL A 75 -21.81 -27.85 5.78
CA VAL A 75 -21.74 -28.94 6.76
C VAL A 75 -21.04 -30.20 6.19
N ALA A 76 -21.23 -30.51 4.90
CA ALA A 76 -20.55 -31.62 4.24
C ALA A 76 -19.04 -31.34 4.06
N VAL A 77 -18.68 -30.14 3.60
CA VAL A 77 -17.29 -29.66 3.50
C VAL A 77 -16.63 -29.58 4.89
N TRP A 78 -17.41 -29.20 5.91
CA TRP A 78 -16.97 -29.22 7.30
C TRP A 78 -16.62 -30.63 7.81
N ALA A 79 -17.38 -31.64 7.40
CA ALA A 79 -17.13 -33.02 7.78
C ALA A 79 -15.81 -33.57 7.20
N THR A 80 -15.36 -33.03 6.06
CA THR A 80 -14.11 -33.44 5.39
C THR A 80 -12.89 -32.65 5.87
N LEU A 81 -13.06 -31.40 6.34
CA LEU A 81 -12.00 -30.55 6.91
C LEU A 81 -11.67 -30.85 8.39
N ARG A 82 -11.93 -32.07 8.88
CA ARG A 82 -11.59 -32.46 10.26
C ARG A 82 -10.08 -32.32 10.50
N PRO A 83 -9.64 -31.52 11.47
CA PRO A 83 -8.23 -31.48 11.86
C PRO A 83 -7.86 -32.82 12.49
N ARG A 84 -7.13 -33.67 11.75
CA ARG A 84 -6.35 -34.74 12.36
C ARG A 84 -5.04 -34.14 12.85
N SER A 85 -5.01 -33.70 14.10
CA SER A 85 -3.72 -33.51 14.78
C SER A 85 -3.74 -34.11 16.18
N LYS A 86 -2.75 -34.96 16.40
CA LYS A 86 -2.40 -35.64 17.64
C LYS A 86 -1.52 -34.74 18.51
N ARG A 87 -1.45 -35.13 19.79
CA ARG A 87 -0.49 -34.75 20.86
C ARG A 87 -0.70 -33.38 21.52
N THR A 88 -1.54 -33.41 22.55
CA THR A 88 -1.42 -32.58 23.75
C THR A 88 -0.08 -32.82 24.45
N LEU A 89 0.78 -31.81 24.49
CA LEU A 89 1.85 -31.71 25.49
C LEU A 89 1.32 -30.86 26.66
N LEU A 90 1.53 -31.35 27.88
CA LEU A 90 1.15 -30.66 29.12
C LEU A 90 1.93 -29.35 29.28
N PRO A 91 1.32 -28.26 29.80
CA PRO A 91 2.07 -27.07 30.19
C PRO A 91 2.64 -27.22 31.60
N LEU A 92 3.92 -26.85 31.75
CA LEU A 92 4.57 -26.52 33.02
C LEU A 92 4.13 -25.11 33.46
N PRO A 93 3.93 -24.84 34.76
CA PRO A 93 3.51 -23.52 35.24
C PRO A 93 4.73 -22.59 35.38
N GLY A 94 4.70 -21.44 34.72
CA GLY A 94 5.70 -20.39 34.92
C GLY A 94 5.36 -19.06 34.24
N GLY A 95 5.16 -18.02 35.06
CA GLY A 95 5.34 -16.60 34.71
C GLY A 95 4.20 -15.94 33.91
N GLY A 96 3.45 -15.04 34.54
CA GLY A 96 2.30 -14.36 33.96
C GLY A 96 2.59 -13.59 32.66
N ALA A 97 2.06 -14.12 31.55
CA ALA A 97 1.71 -13.35 30.37
C ALA A 97 0.17 -13.23 30.30
N PRO A 98 -0.40 -12.10 29.85
CA PRO A 98 -1.84 -11.97 29.67
C PRO A 98 -2.33 -13.07 28.71
N GLY A 99 -3.42 -13.73 29.10
CA GLY A 99 -3.91 -14.96 28.44
C GLY A 99 -4.15 -14.79 26.93
N PRO A 100 -4.10 -15.90 26.16
CA PRO A 100 -4.30 -15.88 24.71
C PRO A 100 -5.64 -15.23 24.36
N LEU A 101 -5.63 -14.28 23.42
CA LEU A 101 -6.84 -13.64 22.91
C LEU A 101 -7.81 -14.72 22.42
N PRO A 102 -9.07 -14.74 22.88
CA PRO A 102 -10.04 -15.74 22.46
C PRO A 102 -10.28 -15.65 20.95
N GLY A 103 -10.03 -16.75 20.22
CA GLY A 103 -10.24 -16.86 18.77
C GLY A 103 -8.98 -16.88 17.92
N VAL A 104 -7.84 -16.37 18.41
CA VAL A 104 -6.57 -16.37 17.66
C VAL A 104 -5.81 -17.66 17.92
N THR A 105 -6.19 -18.74 17.23
CA THR A 105 -5.43 -19.99 17.24
C THR A 105 -4.32 -19.98 16.19
N VAL A 106 -3.25 -20.75 16.39
CA VAL A 106 -2.17 -20.93 15.39
C VAL A 106 -2.74 -21.39 14.04
N ALA A 107 -3.76 -22.26 14.05
CA ALA A 107 -4.45 -22.74 12.86
C ALA A 107 -5.21 -21.62 12.12
N SER A 108 -5.91 -20.75 12.87
CA SER A 108 -6.59 -19.57 12.31
C SER A 108 -5.61 -18.63 11.63
N VAL A 109 -4.49 -18.32 12.30
CA VAL A 109 -3.45 -17.44 11.76
C VAL A 109 -2.81 -18.04 10.51
N ALA A 110 -2.50 -19.35 10.51
CA ALA A 110 -1.94 -20.02 9.35
C ALA A 110 -2.92 -20.00 8.15
N LEU A 111 -4.21 -20.24 8.40
CA LEU A 111 -5.25 -20.19 7.36
C LEU A 111 -5.43 -18.76 6.81
N SER A 112 -5.45 -17.75 7.69
CA SER A 112 -5.48 -16.33 7.28
C SER A 112 -4.27 -15.98 6.43
N LEU A 113 -3.06 -16.34 6.87
CA LEU A 113 -1.84 -16.08 6.12
C LEU A 113 -1.86 -16.77 4.75
N ALA A 114 -2.34 -18.00 4.67
CA ALA A 114 -2.49 -18.71 3.39
C ALA A 114 -3.48 -17.98 2.46
N LEU A 115 -4.66 -17.61 2.97
CA LEU A 115 -5.67 -16.90 2.20
C LEU A 115 -5.18 -15.51 1.75
N PHE A 116 -4.54 -14.75 2.62
CA PHE A 116 -4.02 -13.43 2.29
C PHE A 116 -2.90 -13.52 1.26
N ASN A 117 -1.98 -14.47 1.40
CA ASN A 117 -0.97 -14.71 0.37
C ASN A 117 -1.59 -15.06 -0.99
N ALA A 118 -2.66 -15.85 -1.01
CA ALA A 118 -3.35 -16.18 -2.26
C ALA A 118 -4.02 -14.95 -2.90
N LEU A 119 -4.73 -14.13 -2.12
CA LEU A 119 -5.36 -12.91 -2.62
C LEU A 119 -4.33 -11.91 -3.17
N PHE A 120 -3.23 -11.72 -2.45
CA PHE A 120 -2.13 -10.85 -2.91
C PHE A 120 -1.45 -11.42 -4.16
N ALA A 121 -1.35 -12.74 -4.29
CA ALA A 121 -0.70 -13.38 -5.44
C ALA A 121 -1.53 -13.17 -6.71
N VAL A 122 -2.86 -13.25 -6.60
CA VAL A 122 -3.77 -12.91 -7.69
C VAL A 122 -3.59 -11.44 -8.11
N GLN A 123 -3.60 -10.51 -7.15
CA GLN A 123 -3.40 -9.09 -7.47
C GLN A 123 -2.03 -8.82 -8.11
N ASN A 124 -0.95 -9.39 -7.56
CA ASN A 124 0.39 -9.25 -8.12
C ASN A 124 0.51 -9.87 -9.52
N GLY A 125 -0.15 -11.00 -9.75
CA GLY A 125 -0.22 -11.64 -11.06
C GLY A 125 -0.95 -10.76 -12.08
N LEU A 126 -2.04 -10.10 -11.70
CA LEU A 126 -2.72 -9.13 -12.54
C LEU A 126 -1.84 -7.90 -12.83
N ASP A 127 -1.17 -7.35 -11.82
CA ASP A 127 -0.25 -6.24 -12.02
C ASP A 127 0.90 -6.65 -12.96
N LEU A 128 1.48 -7.84 -12.80
CA LEU A 128 2.52 -8.34 -13.71
C LEU A 128 2.00 -8.52 -15.15
N ALA A 129 0.78 -9.05 -15.31
CA ALA A 129 0.21 -9.34 -16.61
C ALA A 129 -0.27 -8.08 -17.37
N PHE A 130 -0.73 -7.04 -16.67
CA PHE A 130 -1.34 -5.86 -17.30
C PHE A 130 -0.49 -4.59 -17.17
N LEU A 131 0.18 -4.38 -16.03
CA LEU A 131 0.98 -3.18 -15.81
C LEU A 131 2.42 -3.35 -16.32
N TRP A 132 3.06 -4.46 -15.96
CA TRP A 132 4.46 -4.70 -16.32
C TRP A 132 4.67 -5.19 -17.76
N SER A 133 3.62 -5.73 -18.39
CA SER A 133 3.69 -6.19 -19.78
C SER A 133 3.60 -5.07 -20.82
N GLY A 134 3.22 -3.86 -20.39
CA GLY A 134 2.93 -2.74 -21.30
C GLY A 134 1.68 -2.95 -22.17
N ALA A 135 0.87 -3.98 -21.89
CA ALA A 135 -0.39 -4.22 -22.59
C ALA A 135 -1.35 -3.05 -22.31
N GLY A 136 -2.01 -2.55 -23.37
CA GLY A 136 -2.98 -1.46 -23.23
C GLY A 136 -4.04 -1.76 -22.17
N LEU A 137 -4.42 -0.74 -21.41
CA LEU A 137 -5.53 -0.80 -20.45
C LEU A 137 -6.76 -1.43 -21.12
N PRO A 138 -7.57 -2.23 -20.40
CA PRO A 138 -8.84 -2.74 -20.91
C PRO A 138 -9.69 -1.60 -21.48
N GLN A 139 -10.43 -1.87 -22.56
CA GLN A 139 -11.25 -0.88 -23.25
C GLN A 139 -12.18 -0.17 -22.25
N GLY A 140 -12.06 1.17 -22.14
CA GLY A 140 -12.93 2.00 -21.29
C GLY A 140 -12.33 2.47 -19.96
N VAL A 141 -11.11 2.06 -19.57
CA VAL A 141 -10.44 2.59 -18.35
C VAL A 141 -9.45 3.68 -18.73
N THR A 142 -9.67 4.90 -18.24
CA THR A 142 -8.69 5.99 -18.40
C THR A 142 -7.50 5.79 -17.46
N LEU A 143 -6.30 6.18 -17.90
CA LEU A 143 -5.08 6.10 -17.08
C LEU A 143 -5.23 6.87 -15.75
N ALA A 144 -5.94 8.01 -15.77
CA ALA A 144 -6.22 8.80 -14.57
C ALA A 144 -7.07 8.04 -13.54
N GLU A 145 -8.12 7.37 -14.01
CA GLU A 145 -9.01 6.60 -13.14
C GLU A 145 -8.31 5.36 -12.58
N TYR A 146 -7.46 4.71 -13.38
CA TYR A 146 -6.62 3.62 -12.92
C TYR A 146 -5.62 4.09 -11.83
N ALA A 147 -4.94 5.22 -12.04
CA ALA A 147 -3.95 5.76 -11.11
C ALA A 147 -4.56 6.23 -9.77
N HIS A 148 -5.69 6.95 -9.81
CA HIS A 148 -6.35 7.43 -8.58
C HIS A 148 -6.97 6.32 -7.74
N ARG A 149 -7.52 5.28 -8.38
CA ARG A 149 -8.08 4.12 -7.67
C ARG A 149 -7.01 3.29 -6.97
N GLY A 150 -5.79 3.26 -7.51
CA GLY A 150 -4.71 2.43 -7.00
C GLY A 150 -4.08 2.86 -5.66
N ALA A 151 -3.81 4.15 -5.47
CA ALA A 151 -2.91 4.60 -4.41
C ALA A 151 -3.46 4.42 -2.97
N TYR A 152 -4.74 4.74 -2.74
CA TYR A 152 -5.32 4.73 -1.39
C TYR A 152 -5.54 3.33 -0.80
N PRO A 153 -6.09 2.34 -1.53
CA PRO A 153 -6.33 1.02 -0.97
C PRO A 153 -5.03 0.27 -0.64
N LEU A 154 -3.94 0.54 -1.37
CA LEU A 154 -2.63 -0.07 -1.17
C LEU A 154 -1.94 0.40 0.12
N ILE A 155 -2.20 1.64 0.54
CA ILE A 155 -1.78 2.14 1.86
C ILE A 155 -2.53 1.39 2.97
N ALA A 156 -3.85 1.21 2.79
CA ALA A 156 -4.66 0.48 3.75
C ALA A 156 -4.23 -1.00 3.88
N THR A 157 -3.90 -1.67 2.77
CA THR A 157 -3.43 -3.06 2.82
C THR A 157 -2.09 -3.19 3.53
N ALA A 158 -1.13 -2.29 3.27
CA ALA A 158 0.18 -2.32 3.92
C ALA A 158 0.09 -2.05 5.44
N LEU A 159 -0.75 -1.09 5.86
CA LEU A 159 -0.98 -0.79 7.28
C LEU A 159 -1.67 -1.95 8.00
N LEU A 160 -2.71 -2.54 7.39
CA LEU A 160 -3.38 -3.72 7.93
C LEU A 160 -2.44 -4.92 8.02
N ALA A 161 -1.54 -5.09 7.03
CA ALA A 161 -0.53 -6.14 7.05
C ALA A 161 0.48 -5.93 8.18
N GLY A 162 0.98 -4.69 8.36
CA GLY A 162 1.85 -4.33 9.47
C GLY A 162 1.20 -4.59 10.83
N LEU A 163 -0.06 -4.16 11.01
CA LEU A 163 -0.83 -4.40 12.23
C LEU A 163 -1.02 -5.90 12.50
N PHE A 164 -1.40 -6.67 11.48
CA PHE A 164 -1.55 -8.12 11.61
C PHE A 164 -0.26 -8.79 12.05
N VAL A 165 0.88 -8.45 11.43
CA VAL A 165 2.18 -9.03 11.81
C VAL A 165 2.56 -8.66 13.24
N LEU A 166 2.32 -7.42 13.67
CA LEU A 166 2.61 -6.98 15.04
C LEU A 166 1.74 -7.70 16.09
N VAL A 167 0.47 -7.94 15.77
CA VAL A 167 -0.49 -8.59 16.69
C VAL A 167 -0.33 -10.11 16.69
N ALA A 168 -0.21 -10.75 15.53
CA ALA A 168 -0.18 -12.20 15.39
C ALA A 168 1.19 -12.82 15.70
N LEU A 169 2.29 -12.08 15.50
CA LEU A 169 3.67 -12.54 15.76
C LEU A 169 4.31 -11.80 16.93
N ARG A 170 3.56 -11.63 18.04
CA ARG A 170 4.16 -11.16 19.29
C ARG A 170 5.28 -12.12 19.75
N PRO A 171 6.46 -11.61 20.17
CA PRO A 171 7.54 -12.44 20.68
C PRO A 171 7.03 -13.31 21.85
N GLY A 172 7.27 -14.63 21.77
CA GLY A 172 6.79 -15.60 22.76
C GLY A 172 5.46 -16.28 22.44
N SER A 173 4.82 -16.00 21.29
CA SER A 173 3.65 -16.77 20.86
C SER A 173 4.02 -18.09 20.17
N ASP A 174 3.21 -19.14 20.36
CA ASP A 174 3.35 -20.42 19.64
C ASP A 174 3.32 -20.25 18.11
N THR A 175 2.67 -19.19 17.62
CA THR A 175 2.63 -18.81 16.21
C THR A 175 3.99 -18.34 15.69
N ALA A 176 4.77 -17.63 16.50
CA ALA A 176 6.11 -17.17 16.13
C ALA A 176 7.14 -18.32 16.10
N ALA A 177 6.89 -19.40 16.85
CA ALA A 177 7.72 -20.60 16.85
C ALA A 177 7.52 -21.47 15.59
N ASN A 178 6.39 -21.34 14.89
CA ASN A 178 6.09 -22.16 13.71
C ASN A 178 6.84 -21.65 12.45
N PRO A 179 7.74 -22.45 11.85
CA PRO A 179 8.50 -22.04 10.67
C PRO A 179 7.61 -21.76 9.44
N LEU A 180 6.45 -22.41 9.32
CA LEU A 180 5.51 -22.18 8.23
C LEU A 180 4.91 -20.77 8.31
N CYS A 181 4.43 -20.36 9.49
CA CYS A 181 3.88 -19.01 9.70
C CYS A 181 4.93 -17.94 9.41
N ARG A 182 6.18 -18.15 9.84
CA ARG A 182 7.28 -17.23 9.53
C ARG A 182 7.54 -17.12 8.03
N ARG A 183 7.57 -18.24 7.30
CA ARG A 183 7.74 -18.25 5.84
C ARG A 183 6.58 -17.56 5.13
N LEU A 184 5.33 -17.82 5.54
CA LEU A 184 4.13 -17.19 4.97
C LEU A 184 4.11 -15.68 5.21
N VAL A 185 4.57 -15.20 6.37
CA VAL A 185 4.71 -13.77 6.63
C VAL A 185 5.79 -13.15 5.75
N VAL A 186 6.97 -13.79 5.64
CA VAL A 186 8.04 -13.30 4.76
C VAL A 186 7.56 -13.22 3.31
N LEU A 187 6.90 -14.28 2.81
CA LEU A 187 6.29 -14.29 1.49
C LEU A 187 5.29 -13.14 1.34
N TRP A 188 4.43 -12.94 2.34
CA TRP A 188 3.44 -11.87 2.29
C TRP A 188 4.07 -10.47 2.28
N VAL A 189 5.15 -10.25 3.04
CA VAL A 189 5.89 -8.98 3.01
C VAL A 189 6.52 -8.76 1.64
N VAL A 190 7.11 -9.78 1.01
CA VAL A 190 7.63 -9.69 -0.36
C VAL A 190 6.52 -9.34 -1.35
N GLN A 191 5.34 -9.97 -1.22
CA GLN A 191 4.18 -9.65 -2.03
C GLN A 191 3.70 -8.21 -1.84
N ASN A 192 3.73 -7.67 -0.62
CA ASN A 192 3.44 -6.26 -0.35
C ASN A 192 4.48 -5.32 -0.97
N MET A 193 5.77 -5.71 -0.95
CA MET A 193 6.82 -4.93 -1.61
C MET A 193 6.56 -4.82 -3.12
N PHE A 194 6.14 -5.92 -3.76
CA PHE A 194 5.75 -5.93 -5.17
C PHE A 194 4.54 -5.02 -5.43
N LEU A 195 3.51 -5.07 -4.58
CA LEU A 195 2.36 -4.16 -4.65
C LEU A 195 2.76 -2.68 -4.56
N VAL A 196 3.68 -2.33 -3.65
CA VAL A 196 4.20 -0.97 -3.55
C VAL A 196 4.95 -0.58 -4.82
N ALA A 197 5.76 -1.48 -5.39
CA ALA A 197 6.44 -1.23 -6.65
C ALA A 197 5.45 -0.99 -7.81
N SER A 198 4.38 -1.80 -7.93
CA SER A 198 3.30 -1.58 -8.91
C SER A 198 2.59 -0.23 -8.71
N SER A 199 2.43 0.21 -7.46
CA SER A 199 1.85 1.53 -7.13
C SER A 199 2.74 2.69 -7.58
N ILE A 200 4.06 2.55 -7.38
CA ILE A 200 5.06 3.51 -7.84
C ILE A 200 5.01 3.60 -9.37
N LEU A 201 5.05 2.45 -10.07
CA LEU A 201 5.00 2.41 -11.53
C LEU A 201 3.74 3.10 -12.07
N ARG A 202 2.57 2.78 -11.52
CA ARG A 202 1.30 3.44 -11.87
C ARG A 202 1.33 4.96 -11.65
N THR A 203 2.01 5.42 -10.60
CA THR A 203 2.18 6.85 -10.33
C THR A 203 3.14 7.50 -11.33
N LEU A 204 4.18 6.79 -11.75
CA LEU A 204 5.13 7.26 -12.76
C LEU A 204 4.47 7.35 -14.15
N ASP A 205 3.69 6.34 -14.56
CA ASP A 205 2.91 6.40 -15.81
C ASP A 205 1.94 7.59 -15.81
N TYR A 206 1.31 7.84 -14.65
CA TYR A 206 0.44 9.01 -14.48
C TYR A 206 1.21 10.34 -14.55
N VAL A 207 2.43 10.40 -14.01
CA VAL A 207 3.30 11.57 -14.12
C VAL A 207 3.73 11.80 -15.57
N GLU A 208 4.01 10.74 -16.32
CA GLU A 208 4.35 10.85 -17.74
C GLU A 208 3.19 11.42 -18.56
N ALA A 209 1.96 10.99 -18.27
CA ALA A 209 0.76 11.48 -18.96
C ALA A 209 0.22 12.84 -18.47
N TYR A 210 0.50 13.26 -17.23
CA TYR A 210 -0.14 14.46 -16.63
C TYR A 210 0.85 15.42 -15.95
N SER A 211 2.14 15.32 -16.26
CA SER A 211 3.23 16.08 -15.63
C SER A 211 3.48 15.75 -14.16
N LEU A 212 4.60 16.21 -13.60
CA LEU A 212 4.94 16.04 -12.19
C LEU A 212 4.39 17.20 -11.35
N THR A 213 3.86 16.87 -10.15
CA THR A 213 3.42 17.84 -9.16
C THR A 213 4.05 17.58 -7.80
N ARG A 214 4.02 18.59 -6.91
CA ARG A 214 4.47 18.46 -5.51
C ARG A 214 3.81 17.29 -4.78
N LEU A 215 2.50 17.09 -4.98
CA LEU A 215 1.73 16.04 -4.32
C LEU A 215 2.11 14.64 -4.85
N ARG A 216 2.30 14.48 -6.16
CA ARG A 216 2.75 13.20 -6.76
C ARG A 216 4.15 12.83 -6.28
N LEU A 217 5.05 13.82 -6.21
CA LEU A 217 6.40 13.60 -5.68
C LEU A 217 6.39 13.23 -4.19
N ALA A 218 5.57 13.91 -3.38
CA ALA A 218 5.37 13.55 -1.97
C ALA A 218 4.79 12.14 -1.80
N ALA A 219 3.83 11.74 -2.65
CA ALA A 219 3.29 10.39 -2.65
C ALA A 219 4.35 9.33 -3.00
N LEU A 220 5.25 9.60 -3.96
CA LEU A 220 6.39 8.72 -4.27
C LEU A 220 7.33 8.55 -3.06
N VAL A 221 7.70 9.66 -2.40
CA VAL A 221 8.53 9.61 -1.17
C VAL A 221 7.83 8.79 -0.07
N TRP A 222 6.53 8.97 0.10
CA TRP A 222 5.74 8.21 1.05
C TRP A 222 5.71 6.71 0.74
N MET A 223 5.51 6.32 -0.52
CA MET A 223 5.54 4.91 -0.93
C MET A 223 6.90 4.26 -0.66
N VAL A 224 8.00 4.99 -0.87
CA VAL A 224 9.35 4.52 -0.49
C VAL A 224 9.47 4.34 1.02
N LEU A 225 8.93 5.26 1.83
CA LEU A 225 8.92 5.13 3.29
C LEU A 225 8.16 3.87 3.74
N VAL A 226 7.01 3.57 3.12
CA VAL A 226 6.24 2.34 3.38
C VAL A 226 7.04 1.09 3.01
N ALA A 227 7.70 1.08 1.84
CA ALA A 227 8.57 -0.02 1.41
C ALA A 227 9.70 -0.27 2.42
N VAL A 228 10.36 0.79 2.91
CA VAL A 228 11.39 0.68 3.95
C VAL A 228 10.80 0.13 5.25
N GLY A 229 9.64 0.61 5.69
CA GLY A 229 8.94 0.11 6.89
C GLY A 229 8.63 -1.39 6.81
N LEU A 230 8.13 -1.87 5.66
CA LEU A 230 7.91 -3.29 5.41
C LEU A 230 9.22 -4.10 5.44
N GLY A 231 10.30 -3.55 4.85
CA GLY A 231 11.63 -4.13 4.92
C GLY A 231 12.15 -4.25 6.36
N LEU A 232 11.96 -3.22 7.18
CA LEU A 232 12.32 -3.22 8.60
C LEU A 232 11.51 -4.25 9.41
N ILE A 233 10.23 -4.45 9.08
CA ILE A 233 9.41 -5.52 9.68
C ILE A 233 10.00 -6.89 9.34
N CYS A 234 10.36 -7.14 8.08
CA CYS A 234 11.00 -8.38 7.65
C CYS A 234 12.33 -8.60 8.38
N TRP A 235 13.17 -7.56 8.44
CA TRP A 235 14.44 -7.60 9.17
C TRP A 235 14.20 -7.95 10.64
N ARG A 236 13.28 -7.23 11.32
CA ARG A 236 12.95 -7.49 12.72
C ARG A 236 12.59 -8.95 12.95
N LEU A 237 11.75 -9.51 12.07
CA LEU A 237 11.31 -10.91 12.14
C LEU A 237 12.47 -11.90 11.96
N LEU A 238 13.36 -11.65 11.00
CA LEU A 238 14.50 -12.53 10.69
C LEU A 238 15.62 -12.46 11.74
N ARG A 239 15.84 -11.29 12.35
CA ARG A 239 16.91 -11.06 13.33
C ARG A 239 16.44 -11.01 14.79
N GLY A 240 15.16 -11.34 15.04
CA GLY A 240 14.60 -11.39 16.40
C GLY A 240 14.67 -10.05 17.15
N LYS A 241 14.55 -8.90 16.45
CA LYS A 241 14.65 -7.57 17.08
C LYS A 241 13.36 -7.21 17.84
N SER A 242 13.49 -6.36 18.86
CA SER A 242 12.36 -5.90 19.68
C SER A 242 11.41 -4.98 18.91
N GLY A 243 10.18 -4.83 19.41
CA GLY A 243 9.23 -3.87 18.85
C GLY A 243 9.71 -2.42 18.98
N ALA A 244 10.36 -2.07 20.09
CA ALA A 244 10.95 -0.75 20.31
C ALA A 244 12.02 -0.40 19.26
N TRP A 245 12.85 -1.37 18.88
CA TRP A 245 13.83 -1.18 17.79
C TRP A 245 13.15 -0.81 16.47
N LEU A 246 12.04 -1.49 16.13
CA LEU A 246 11.30 -1.21 14.89
C LEU A 246 10.66 0.18 14.91
N ILE A 247 10.10 0.61 16.05
CA ILE A 247 9.53 1.95 16.21
C ILE A 247 10.62 3.00 16.01
N ASN A 248 11.77 2.86 16.69
CA ASN A 248 12.89 3.79 16.57
C ASN A 248 13.46 3.83 15.14
N ALA A 249 13.58 2.68 14.47
CA ALA A 249 14.06 2.61 13.09
C ALA A 249 13.09 3.30 12.10
N ASN A 250 11.78 3.11 12.26
CA ASN A 250 10.78 3.81 11.45
C ASN A 250 10.77 5.31 11.74
N ALA A 251 10.86 5.71 13.01
CA ALA A 251 10.94 7.12 13.41
C ALA A 251 12.19 7.80 12.82
N LEU A 252 13.34 7.13 12.85
CA LEU A 252 14.57 7.63 12.22
C LEU A 252 14.39 7.76 10.71
N THR A 253 13.82 6.76 10.05
CA THR A 253 13.59 6.80 8.60
C THR A 253 12.65 7.95 8.21
N ALA A 254 11.57 8.15 8.97
CA ALA A 254 10.64 9.25 8.78
C ALA A 254 11.31 10.61 9.02
N ALA A 255 12.12 10.74 10.08
CA ALA A 255 12.88 11.96 10.37
C ALA A 255 13.87 12.29 9.25
N LEU A 256 14.59 11.30 8.72
CA LEU A 256 15.51 11.47 7.58
C LEU A 256 14.76 11.88 6.31
N ALA A 257 13.60 11.29 6.04
CA ALA A 257 12.76 11.66 4.91
C ALA A 257 12.26 13.12 5.03
N LEU A 258 11.75 13.51 6.20
CA LEU A 258 11.30 14.87 6.47
C LEU A 258 12.47 15.86 6.36
N ALA A 259 13.62 15.57 6.99
CA ALA A 259 14.82 16.40 6.87
C ALA A 259 15.25 16.56 5.41
N SER A 260 15.21 15.49 4.62
CA SER A 260 15.51 15.55 3.18
C SER A 260 14.56 16.50 2.43
N VAL A 261 13.26 16.45 2.73
CA VAL A 261 12.24 17.32 2.13
C VAL A 261 12.37 18.78 2.58
N THR A 262 12.96 19.07 3.75
CA THR A 262 13.26 20.46 4.14
C THR A 262 14.38 21.08 3.31
N VAL A 263 15.33 20.27 2.84
CA VAL A 263 16.47 20.74 2.04
C VAL A 263 16.12 20.76 0.54
N VAL A 264 15.41 19.73 0.07
CA VAL A 264 15.03 19.58 -1.34
C VAL A 264 13.69 20.28 -1.62
N ASP A 265 13.68 21.26 -2.52
CA ASP A 265 12.44 21.89 -2.96
C ASP A 265 11.78 21.01 -4.02
N LEU A 266 10.73 20.31 -3.60
CA LEU A 266 9.91 19.44 -4.43
C LEU A 266 9.27 20.20 -5.61
N GLY A 267 8.97 21.49 -5.45
CA GLY A 267 8.48 22.35 -6.53
C GLY A 267 9.54 22.60 -7.59
N ALA A 268 10.79 22.82 -7.19
CA ALA A 268 11.89 23.00 -8.14
C ALA A 268 12.22 21.71 -8.90
N VAL A 269 12.16 20.56 -8.21
CA VAL A 269 12.28 19.24 -8.85
C VAL A 269 11.16 19.02 -9.86
N ALA A 270 9.91 19.32 -9.48
CA ALA A 270 8.75 19.22 -10.37
C ALA A 270 8.89 20.14 -11.58
N ALA A 271 9.28 21.40 -11.39
CA ALA A 271 9.47 22.36 -12.47
C ALA A 271 10.56 21.90 -13.46
N GLN A 272 11.72 21.46 -12.97
CA GLN A 272 12.79 20.98 -13.83
C GLN A 272 12.41 19.71 -14.59
N TRP A 273 11.68 18.78 -13.96
CA TRP A 273 11.19 17.60 -14.65
C TRP A 273 10.18 17.98 -15.75
N ASN A 274 9.19 18.82 -15.43
CA ASN A 274 8.14 19.23 -16.37
C ASN A 274 8.73 19.95 -17.60
N VAL A 275 9.67 20.87 -17.37
CA VAL A 275 10.33 21.60 -18.46
C VAL A 275 11.15 20.67 -19.36
N ARG A 276 11.85 19.67 -18.80
CA ARG A 276 12.64 18.70 -19.58
C ARG A 276 11.78 17.72 -20.36
N ASN A 277 10.63 17.33 -19.81
CA ASN A 277 9.74 16.34 -20.42
C ASN A 277 8.63 16.96 -21.28
N ALA A 278 8.50 18.29 -21.30
CA ALA A 278 7.50 19.00 -22.08
C ALA A 278 7.59 18.68 -23.58
N ARG A 279 6.44 18.55 -24.23
CA ARG A 279 6.36 18.31 -25.69
C ARG A 279 7.03 19.43 -26.49
N GLU A 280 6.87 20.68 -26.05
CA GLU A 280 7.46 21.86 -26.69
C GLU A 280 8.99 21.92 -26.58
N ALA A 281 9.57 21.19 -25.62
CA ALA A 281 11.01 21.02 -25.47
C ALA A 281 11.56 19.77 -26.19
N GLY A 282 10.71 19.09 -26.98
CA GLY A 282 11.06 17.82 -27.65
C GLY A 282 10.96 16.58 -26.77
N GLY A 283 10.34 16.70 -25.59
CA GLY A 283 10.10 15.59 -24.67
C GLY A 283 8.91 14.72 -25.08
N ARG A 284 8.79 13.56 -24.42
CA ARG A 284 7.68 12.59 -24.62
C ARG A 284 6.41 12.91 -23.81
N GLY A 285 6.47 13.92 -22.95
CA GLY A 285 5.36 14.28 -22.07
C GLY A 285 4.30 15.13 -22.76
N THR A 286 3.43 15.72 -21.94
CA THR A 286 2.33 16.57 -22.40
C THR A 286 2.74 18.03 -22.63
N GLN A 287 1.76 18.83 -23.05
CA GLN A 287 1.90 20.27 -23.18
C GLN A 287 2.28 20.90 -21.83
N LEU A 288 3.23 21.82 -21.83
CA LEU A 288 3.71 22.44 -20.59
C LEU A 288 2.66 23.33 -19.94
N ASP A 289 2.30 23.03 -18.69
CA ASP A 289 1.43 23.87 -17.87
C ASP A 289 2.20 25.04 -17.25
N LEU A 290 2.21 26.16 -17.98
CA LEU A 290 2.81 27.41 -17.51
C LEU A 290 2.07 28.02 -16.31
N CYS A 291 0.76 27.75 -16.14
CA CYS A 291 0.00 28.23 -14.99
C CYS A 291 0.47 27.52 -13.72
N TYR A 292 0.71 26.21 -13.78
CA TYR A 292 1.31 25.47 -12.67
C TYR A 292 2.71 25.97 -12.33
N LEU A 293 3.57 26.21 -13.33
CA LEU A 293 4.91 26.79 -13.09
C LEU A 293 4.84 28.19 -12.46
N ASN A 294 3.88 29.02 -12.88
CA ASN A 294 3.64 30.33 -12.28
C ASN A 294 3.26 30.22 -10.78
N GLN A 295 2.47 29.21 -10.40
CA GLN A 295 2.08 28.95 -9.01
C GLN A 295 3.22 28.37 -8.14
N LEU A 296 4.22 27.73 -8.76
CA LEU A 296 5.43 27.27 -8.08
C LEU A 296 6.39 28.42 -7.74
N ASP A 297 6.22 29.55 -8.43
CA ASP A 297 6.90 30.81 -8.17
C ASP A 297 8.44 30.68 -8.16
N GLY A 298 9.15 31.12 -7.12
CA GLY A 298 10.62 31.06 -7.07
C GLY A 298 11.20 29.66 -7.37
N ALA A 299 10.45 28.61 -7.05
CA ALA A 299 10.85 27.23 -7.34
C ALA A 299 10.98 26.93 -8.84
N ALA A 300 10.17 27.57 -9.69
CA ALA A 300 10.18 27.38 -11.13
C ALA A 300 11.11 28.35 -11.88
N LEU A 301 11.60 29.41 -11.24
CA LEU A 301 12.32 30.50 -11.89
C LEU A 301 13.50 30.01 -12.75
N THR A 302 14.38 29.17 -12.20
CA THR A 302 15.56 28.67 -12.93
C THR A 302 15.17 27.73 -14.07
N ALA A 303 14.10 26.94 -13.89
CA ALA A 303 13.61 26.05 -14.93
C ALA A 303 13.01 26.84 -16.10
N LEU A 304 12.26 27.91 -15.80
CA LEU A 304 11.71 28.83 -16.80
C LEU A 304 12.81 29.58 -17.56
N ALA A 305 13.85 30.07 -16.88
CA ALA A 305 14.98 30.74 -17.53
C ALA A 305 15.75 29.80 -18.47
N GLN A 306 15.99 28.56 -18.05
CA GLN A 306 16.61 27.54 -18.92
C GLN A 306 15.73 27.19 -20.13
N LEU A 307 14.41 27.14 -19.96
CA LEU A 307 13.48 26.90 -21.05
C LEU A 307 13.46 28.06 -22.05
N GLU A 308 13.45 29.30 -21.56
CA GLU A 308 13.49 30.50 -22.40
C GLU A 308 14.75 30.53 -23.27
N ALA A 309 15.91 30.18 -22.70
CA ALA A 309 17.18 30.14 -23.42
C ALA A 309 17.24 29.07 -24.52
N ARG A 310 16.50 27.96 -24.37
CA ARG A 310 16.50 26.83 -25.33
C ARG A 310 15.35 26.86 -26.32
N SER A 311 14.27 27.59 -26.02
CA SER A 311 13.07 27.66 -26.87
C SER A 311 13.37 28.41 -28.17
N GLY A 312 13.18 27.75 -29.30
CA GLY A 312 13.31 28.36 -30.64
C GLY A 312 11.99 28.90 -31.22
N GLU A 313 10.83 28.45 -30.74
CA GLU A 313 9.53 28.87 -31.26
C GLU A 313 9.10 30.23 -30.67
N PRO A 314 8.90 31.29 -31.49
CA PRO A 314 8.70 32.65 -30.99
C PRO A 314 7.47 32.83 -30.09
N GLY A 315 6.35 32.17 -30.41
CA GLY A 315 5.10 32.30 -29.66
C GLY A 315 5.19 31.65 -28.27
N PHE A 316 5.69 30.42 -28.22
CA PHE A 316 5.96 29.73 -26.96
C PHE A 316 7.02 30.46 -26.12
N LYS A 317 8.12 30.92 -26.74
CA LYS A 317 9.14 31.70 -26.04
C LYS A 317 8.56 32.95 -25.39
N ALA A 318 7.75 33.73 -26.10
CA ALA A 318 7.11 34.92 -25.54
C ALA A 318 6.22 34.61 -24.31
N ARG A 319 5.47 33.50 -24.34
CA ARG A 319 4.67 33.03 -23.19
C ARG A 319 5.56 32.64 -22.00
N VAL A 320 6.66 31.92 -22.24
CA VAL A 320 7.63 31.56 -21.20
C VAL A 320 8.29 32.80 -20.60
N THR A 321 8.74 33.75 -21.44
CA THR A 321 9.32 35.03 -21.01
C THR A 321 8.36 35.82 -20.14
N ALA A 322 7.07 35.88 -20.51
CA ALA A 322 6.05 36.59 -19.72
C ALA A 322 5.88 35.96 -18.33
N VAL A 323 5.79 34.63 -18.25
CA VAL A 323 5.64 33.91 -16.98
C VAL A 323 6.89 33.99 -16.12
N ARG A 324 8.07 33.78 -16.70
CA ARG A 324 9.36 33.97 -16.02
C ARG A 324 9.49 35.41 -15.49
N GLY A 325 9.14 36.42 -16.29
CA GLY A 325 9.21 37.82 -15.89
C GLY A 325 8.25 38.18 -14.75
N ALA A 326 7.06 37.58 -14.73
CA ALA A 326 6.13 37.73 -13.60
C ALA A 326 6.69 37.08 -12.32
N VAL A 327 7.20 35.84 -12.41
CA VAL A 327 7.83 35.12 -11.29
C VAL A 327 9.05 35.89 -10.77
N GLN A 328 9.95 36.30 -11.66
CA GLN A 328 11.18 37.00 -11.28
C GLN A 328 10.88 38.30 -10.53
N ARG A 329 9.94 39.13 -11.00
CA ARG A 329 9.56 40.37 -10.29
C ARG A 329 9.03 40.10 -8.89
N ARG A 330 8.20 39.05 -8.71
CA ARG A 330 7.72 38.65 -7.37
C ARG A 330 8.86 38.21 -6.47
N VAL A 331 9.78 37.37 -6.98
CA VAL A 331 10.94 36.92 -6.22
C VAL A 331 11.87 38.08 -5.87
N GLU A 332 12.11 39.01 -6.79
CA GLU A 332 12.92 40.22 -6.54
C GLU A 332 12.29 41.11 -5.45
N ALA A 333 10.96 41.33 -5.51
CA ALA A 333 10.26 42.10 -4.49
C ALA A 333 10.38 41.45 -3.09
N ARG A 334 10.21 40.13 -2.99
CA ARG A 334 10.38 39.41 -1.71
C ARG A 334 11.82 39.43 -1.20
N GLN A 335 12.79 39.36 -2.11
CA GLN A 335 14.21 39.40 -1.74
C GLN A 335 14.68 40.81 -1.35
N ALA A 336 13.92 41.85 -1.67
CA ALA A 336 14.15 43.20 -1.15
C ALA A 336 13.67 43.38 0.30
N ASP A 337 12.69 42.59 0.74
CA ASP A 337 12.25 42.54 2.13
C ASP A 337 13.14 41.59 2.95
N TRP A 338 13.80 42.10 3.98
CA TRP A 338 14.66 41.32 4.87
C TRP A 338 13.91 40.17 5.58
N ARG A 339 12.57 40.27 5.73
CA ARG A 339 11.73 39.25 6.38
C ARG A 339 11.43 38.05 5.47
N GLU A 340 11.33 38.29 4.17
CA GLU A 340 11.02 37.27 3.17
C GLU A 340 12.26 36.83 2.39
N TRP A 341 13.41 37.46 2.67
CA TRP A 341 14.69 37.09 2.11
C TRP A 341 15.04 35.65 2.44
N THR A 342 15.36 34.89 1.40
CA THR A 342 15.89 33.53 1.53
C THR A 342 17.09 33.35 0.63
N TRP A 343 18.14 32.73 1.18
CA TRP A 343 19.36 32.40 0.45
C TRP A 343 19.12 31.61 -0.84
N ARG A 344 18.11 30.73 -0.83
CA ARG A 344 17.76 29.88 -1.98
C ARG A 344 17.26 30.70 -3.16
N ASP A 345 16.36 31.64 -2.92
CA ASP A 345 15.79 32.48 -3.97
C ASP A 345 16.80 33.53 -4.47
N ALA A 346 17.69 34.03 -3.60
CA ALA A 346 18.84 34.84 -4.02
C ALA A 346 19.71 34.12 -5.06
N ARG A 347 20.03 32.84 -4.83
CA ARG A 347 20.77 32.01 -5.81
C ARG A 347 19.99 31.76 -7.09
N ARG A 348 18.68 31.58 -7.00
CA ARG A 348 17.82 31.38 -8.18
C ARG A 348 17.76 32.62 -9.06
N LEU A 349 17.68 33.81 -8.45
CA LEU A 349 17.74 35.09 -9.17
C LEU A 349 19.09 35.25 -9.88
N ALA A 350 20.19 35.00 -9.17
CA ALA A 350 21.53 35.09 -9.76
C ALA A 350 21.67 34.11 -10.95
N ALA A 351 21.22 32.86 -10.80
CA ALA A 351 21.25 31.87 -11.87
C ALA A 351 20.34 32.24 -13.05
N ALA A 352 19.15 32.80 -12.80
CA ALA A 352 18.25 33.23 -13.87
C ALA A 352 18.81 34.42 -14.66
N ARG A 353 19.43 35.39 -13.98
CA ARG A 353 20.08 36.55 -14.62
C ARG A 353 21.32 36.18 -15.43
N ALA A 354 21.97 35.06 -15.11
CA ALA A 354 23.13 34.58 -15.88
C ALA A 354 22.73 33.87 -17.19
N LEU A 355 21.46 33.49 -17.34
CA LEU A 355 20.96 32.71 -18.49
C LEU A 355 20.23 33.58 -19.53
N VAL A 356 19.87 34.81 -19.18
CA VAL A 356 19.09 35.76 -20.00
C VAL A 356 19.94 36.99 -20.26
#